data_AF-A0A2A4NRS2-F1
#
_entry.id   AF-A0A2A4NRS2-F1
#
_cell.length_a   1.000
_cell.length_b   1.000
_cell.length_c   1.000
_cell.angle_alpha   90.00
_cell.angle_beta   90.00
_cell.angle_gamma   90.00
#
_symmetry.space_group_name_H-M   'P 1'
#
loop_
_entity.id
_entity.type
_entity.pdbx_description
1 polymer ?
#
loop_
_entity_poly.entity_id
_entity_poly.type
_entity_poly.pdbx_seq_one_letter_code
_entity_poly.pdbx_strand_id
1 'polypeptide(L)'
;MSTRATITVADKHDSFDIYQHHDGYPDGPHGLVRHLNLAQRLAWDLPRFEAADFAAAVVAVLKDRGGSTYLTADADAHSDRDYHYRISPLRDEVSTRVQLVVSQRSWQEDKPYEVLFSGDLPAAVGQFNAVAEHSDQPRERQVLEPIEGALYRAEEEIRQWFKGTPDPDTQGVLEDLDDAGRLMCSLRHHLEKSDPWAALKQAATILESLDVDPANRHTGIARTEIRMAMEAHRRWQRD
;
A
#
# COMPACT_ATOMS: atom_id res chain seq x y z
N MET A 1 7.30 -13.46 -9.97
CA MET A 1 7.92 -14.24 -8.87
C MET A 1 7.48 -13.59 -7.58
N SER A 2 7.04 -14.40 -6.61
CA SER A 2 6.56 -13.90 -5.31
C SER A 2 7.75 -13.67 -4.39
N THR A 3 7.96 -12.44 -3.92
CA THR A 3 9.00 -12.14 -2.92
C THR A 3 8.51 -12.57 -1.54
N ARG A 4 9.22 -13.48 -0.91
CA ARG A 4 8.84 -14.03 0.41
C ARG A 4 9.57 -13.32 1.52
N ALA A 5 8.90 -13.12 2.64
CA ALA A 5 9.51 -12.52 3.82
C ALA A 5 9.10 -13.23 5.10
N THR A 6 9.94 -13.06 6.12
CA THR A 6 9.55 -13.34 7.51
C THR A 6 9.69 -12.08 8.34
N ILE A 7 8.82 -11.92 9.32
CA ILE A 7 8.82 -10.81 10.26
C ILE A 7 8.87 -11.39 11.67
N THR A 8 9.93 -11.10 12.42
CA THR A 8 10.01 -11.38 13.85
C THR A 8 9.65 -10.13 14.62
N VAL A 9 8.65 -10.22 15.50
CA VAL A 9 8.33 -9.18 16.48
C VAL A 9 8.71 -9.69 17.85
N ALA A 10 9.64 -9.02 18.52
CA ALA A 10 10.19 -9.48 19.78
C ALA A 10 10.32 -8.37 20.82
N ASP A 11 10.09 -8.72 22.09
CA ASP A 11 10.43 -7.91 23.24
C ASP A 11 11.34 -8.69 24.21
N LYS A 12 11.34 -8.33 25.50
CA LYS A 12 12.18 -8.99 26.51
C LYS A 12 11.67 -10.36 26.95
N HIS A 13 10.40 -10.67 26.70
CA HIS A 13 9.71 -11.85 27.21
C HIS A 13 9.30 -12.78 26.07
N ASP A 14 8.76 -12.21 25.00
CA ASP A 14 8.13 -12.97 23.92
C ASP A 14 8.72 -12.62 22.55
N SER A 15 8.62 -13.58 21.62
CA SER A 15 9.00 -13.44 20.21
C SER A 15 7.98 -14.17 19.35
N PHE A 16 7.49 -13.50 18.32
CA PHE A 16 6.50 -14.03 17.39
C PHE A 16 7.02 -13.90 15.96
N ASP A 17 7.00 -15.00 15.24
CA ASP A 17 7.42 -15.05 13.85
C ASP A 17 6.20 -15.13 12.93
N ILE A 18 6.21 -14.28 11.91
CA ILE A 18 5.16 -14.16 10.90
C ILE A 18 5.80 -14.46 9.55
N TYR A 19 5.15 -15.31 8.76
CA TYR A 19 5.54 -15.56 7.39
C TYR A 19 4.62 -14.78 6.43
N GLN A 20 5.23 -14.19 5.41
CA GLN A 20 4.58 -13.47 4.32
C GLN A 20 4.94 -14.14 2.99
N HIS A 21 3.93 -14.68 2.30
CA HIS A 21 4.13 -15.46 1.09
C HIS A 21 4.43 -14.61 -0.16
N HIS A 22 3.97 -13.35 -0.19
CA HIS A 22 4.10 -12.44 -1.33
C HIS A 22 4.38 -10.99 -0.91
N ASP A 23 4.96 -10.20 -1.81
CA ASP A 23 5.26 -8.77 -1.60
C ASP A 23 6.13 -8.46 -0.38
N GLY A 24 7.10 -9.34 -0.09
CA GLY A 24 8.04 -9.19 1.01
C GLY A 24 9.15 -8.13 0.81
N TYR A 25 9.13 -7.35 -0.28
CA TYR A 25 10.15 -6.33 -0.57
C TYR A 25 10.00 -5.10 0.36
N PRO A 26 11.09 -4.43 0.73
CA PRO A 26 11.00 -3.31 1.66
C PRO A 26 10.53 -2.00 1.00
N ASP A 27 10.82 -1.85 -0.29
CA ASP A 27 10.74 -0.58 -1.02
C ASP A 27 9.33 -0.17 -1.48
N GLY A 28 9.11 1.15 -1.52
CA GLY A 28 8.01 1.77 -2.24
C GLY A 28 6.65 1.75 -1.51
N PRO A 29 5.61 2.28 -2.16
CA PRO A 29 4.29 2.48 -1.56
C PRO A 29 3.51 1.17 -1.32
N HIS A 30 4.02 0.05 -1.82
CA HIS A 30 3.45 -1.28 -1.63
C HIS A 30 4.39 -2.21 -0.85
N GLY A 31 5.55 -1.71 -0.43
CA GLY A 31 6.55 -2.47 0.32
C GLY A 31 6.14 -2.79 1.75
N LEU A 32 6.79 -3.80 2.33
CA LEU A 32 6.48 -4.30 3.66
C LEU A 32 6.72 -3.24 4.74
N VAL A 33 7.73 -2.38 4.58
CA VAL A 33 8.05 -1.30 5.54
C VAL A 33 6.87 -0.34 5.73
N ARG A 34 6.10 -0.06 4.68
CA ARG A 34 4.89 0.76 4.78
C ARG A 34 3.83 0.09 5.65
N HIS A 35 3.58 -1.19 5.40
CA HIS A 35 2.61 -1.97 6.14
C HIS A 35 3.00 -2.11 7.62
N LEU A 36 4.29 -2.31 7.92
CA LEU A 36 4.81 -2.29 9.28
C LEU A 36 4.61 -0.92 9.95
N ASN A 37 4.77 0.18 9.20
CA ASN A 37 4.47 1.52 9.71
C ASN A 37 2.98 1.72 10.01
N LEU A 38 2.09 1.17 9.17
CA LEU A 38 0.64 1.20 9.41
C LEU A 38 0.24 0.36 10.63
N ALA A 39 0.91 -0.77 10.87
CA ALA A 39 0.64 -1.63 12.02
C ALA A 39 0.84 -0.91 13.36
N GLN A 40 1.73 0.10 13.43
CA GLN A 40 1.88 0.93 14.63
C GLN A 40 0.58 1.62 15.08
N ARG A 41 -0.34 1.90 14.15
CA ARG A 41 -1.64 2.54 14.46
C ARG A 41 -2.64 1.59 15.10
N LEU A 42 -2.43 0.28 14.97
CA LEU A 42 -3.30 -0.76 15.52
C LEU A 42 -2.72 -1.39 16.78
N ALA A 43 -1.42 -1.27 17.00
CA ALA A 43 -0.75 -1.72 18.22
C ALA A 43 -0.94 -0.72 19.38
N TRP A 44 -0.57 -1.13 20.59
CA TRP A 44 -0.49 -0.25 21.75
C TRP A 44 0.28 1.05 21.45
N ASP A 45 -0.25 2.16 21.98
CA ASP A 45 0.48 3.42 22.00
C ASP A 45 1.76 3.29 22.83
N LEU A 46 2.87 3.80 22.26
CA LEU A 46 4.14 3.91 22.96
C LEU A 46 3.98 4.85 24.19
N PRO A 47 4.64 4.56 25.32
CA PRO A 47 5.82 3.70 25.47
C PRO A 47 5.51 2.23 25.75
N ARG A 48 4.24 1.81 25.77
CA ARG A 48 3.90 0.39 25.95
C ARG A 48 4.19 -0.34 24.64
N PHE A 49 5.04 -1.37 24.70
CA PHE A 49 5.30 -2.26 23.58
C PHE A 49 5.17 -3.70 24.09
N GLU A 50 4.30 -4.47 23.45
CA GLU A 50 4.10 -5.90 23.68
C GLU A 50 4.22 -6.63 22.35
N ALA A 51 5.14 -7.59 22.28
CA ALA A 51 5.44 -8.28 21.03
C ALA A 51 4.21 -8.99 20.45
N ALA A 52 3.35 -9.57 21.30
CA ALA A 52 2.13 -10.25 20.88
C ALA A 52 1.12 -9.31 20.21
N ASP A 53 0.90 -8.13 20.81
CA ASP A 53 -0.04 -7.13 20.30
C ASP A 53 0.46 -6.51 19.00
N PHE A 54 1.74 -6.15 18.94
CA PHE A 54 2.33 -5.63 17.71
C PHE A 54 2.36 -6.68 16.59
N ALA A 55 2.64 -7.96 16.91
CA ALA A 55 2.54 -9.05 15.95
C ALA A 55 1.11 -9.22 15.42
N ALA A 56 0.10 -9.13 16.29
CA ALA A 56 -1.31 -9.17 15.89
C ALA A 56 -1.65 -8.00 14.96
N ALA A 57 -1.18 -6.79 15.26
CA ALA A 57 -1.35 -5.61 14.39
C ALA A 57 -0.70 -5.81 13.01
N VAL A 58 0.51 -6.39 12.95
CA VAL A 58 1.18 -6.71 11.68
C VAL A 58 0.36 -7.71 10.87
N VAL A 59 -0.14 -8.78 11.49
CA VAL A 59 -1.02 -9.75 10.81
C VAL A 59 -2.31 -9.07 10.35
N ALA A 60 -2.92 -8.21 11.15
CA ALA A 60 -4.15 -7.51 10.78
C ALA A 60 -3.97 -6.61 9.54
N VAL A 61 -2.82 -5.97 9.39
CA VAL A 61 -2.52 -5.14 8.21
C VAL A 61 -2.20 -5.96 6.97
N LEU A 62 -1.48 -7.07 7.13
CA LEU A 62 -0.94 -7.84 6.00
C LEU A 62 -1.88 -8.95 5.51
N LYS A 63 -2.71 -9.50 6.39
CA LYS A 63 -3.53 -10.66 6.08
C LYS A 63 -4.72 -10.26 5.21
N ASP A 64 -4.62 -10.57 3.94
CA ASP A 64 -5.63 -10.34 2.92
C ASP A 64 -6.45 -11.61 2.58
N ARG A 65 -5.86 -12.81 2.73
CA ARG A 65 -6.50 -14.10 2.42
C ARG A 65 -5.91 -15.28 3.20
N GLY A 66 -6.44 -16.47 2.94
CA GLY A 66 -5.87 -17.73 3.43
C GLY A 66 -4.48 -17.98 2.85
N GLY A 67 -3.51 -18.35 3.70
CA GLY A 67 -2.16 -18.74 3.26
C GLY A 67 -1.22 -17.61 2.84
N SER A 68 -1.64 -16.34 2.87
CA SER A 68 -0.77 -15.20 2.56
C SER A 68 0.15 -14.81 3.71
N THR A 69 -0.46 -14.46 4.85
CA THR A 69 0.23 -14.07 6.08
C THR A 69 -0.26 -14.92 7.24
N TYR A 70 0.67 -15.53 7.98
CA TYR A 70 0.34 -16.37 9.13
C TYR A 70 1.50 -16.47 10.12
N LEU A 71 1.18 -16.83 11.36
CA LEU A 71 2.16 -17.13 12.40
C LEU A 71 2.90 -18.43 12.09
N THR A 72 4.22 -18.42 12.25
CA THR A 72 5.09 -19.58 12.10
C THR A 72 5.81 -19.87 13.41
N ALA A 73 6.33 -21.10 13.57
CA ALA A 73 7.03 -21.51 14.78
C ALA A 73 8.36 -20.77 14.95
N ASP A 74 9.10 -20.65 13.85
CA ASP A 74 10.31 -19.86 13.78
C ASP A 74 10.44 -19.28 12.35
N ALA A 75 11.22 -18.21 12.24
CA ALA A 75 11.51 -17.60 10.96
C ALA A 75 12.43 -18.51 10.10
N ASP A 76 13.33 -19.27 10.73
CA ASP A 76 14.37 -20.07 10.07
C ASP A 76 13.83 -21.32 9.35
N ALA A 77 12.60 -21.75 9.66
CA ALA A 77 11.86 -22.79 8.95
C ALA A 77 11.56 -22.39 7.49
N HIS A 78 11.65 -21.11 7.16
CA HIS A 78 11.40 -20.56 5.82
C HIS A 78 12.69 -20.19 5.12
N SER A 79 13.46 -21.21 4.72
CA SER A 79 14.73 -21.03 4.02
C SER A 79 14.59 -20.43 2.62
N ASP A 80 13.37 -20.37 2.08
CA ASP A 80 13.02 -19.80 0.78
C ASP A 80 12.64 -18.30 0.85
N ARG A 81 12.77 -17.66 2.02
CA ARG A 81 12.55 -16.22 2.17
C ARG A 81 13.65 -15.40 1.49
N ASP A 82 13.26 -14.29 0.88
CA ASP A 82 14.18 -13.31 0.30
C ASP A 82 14.59 -12.28 1.36
N TYR A 83 13.68 -11.92 2.26
CA TYR A 83 13.88 -10.89 3.27
C TYR A 83 13.48 -11.37 4.68
N HIS A 84 14.14 -10.77 5.67
CA HIS A 84 13.83 -10.92 7.08
C HIS A 84 13.72 -9.55 7.75
N TYR A 85 12.64 -9.35 8.50
CA TYR A 85 12.35 -8.11 9.21
C TYR A 85 12.33 -8.42 10.70
N ARG A 86 13.12 -7.70 11.49
CA ARG A 86 13.10 -7.83 12.95
C ARG A 86 12.63 -6.53 13.58
N ILE A 87 11.57 -6.63 14.38
CA ILE A 87 10.93 -5.53 15.09
C ILE A 87 11.16 -5.71 16.58
N SER A 88 11.67 -4.67 17.23
CA SER A 88 11.89 -4.66 18.68
C SER A 88 11.72 -3.27 19.26
N PRO A 89 11.43 -3.13 20.57
CA PRO A 89 11.38 -1.82 21.19
C PRO A 89 12.80 -1.24 21.34
N LEU A 90 13.03 -0.04 20.79
CA LEU A 90 14.20 0.78 21.07
C LEU A 90 13.87 1.70 22.25
N ARG A 91 14.49 1.47 23.40
CA ARG A 91 14.28 2.27 24.60
C ARG A 91 15.48 3.18 24.85
N ASP A 92 15.23 4.48 24.81
CA ASP A 92 16.18 5.49 25.27
C ASP A 92 15.73 6.02 26.63
N GLU A 93 16.56 6.86 27.27
CA GLU A 93 16.25 7.42 28.61
C GLU A 93 14.93 8.19 28.68
N VAL A 94 14.45 8.70 27.53
CA VAL A 94 13.33 9.65 27.45
C VAL A 94 12.17 9.15 26.59
N SER A 95 12.36 8.10 25.79
CA SER A 95 11.32 7.63 24.86
C SER A 95 11.48 6.15 24.49
N THR A 96 10.37 5.52 24.09
CA THR A 96 10.39 4.22 23.42
C THR A 96 9.99 4.44 21.96
N ARG A 97 10.74 3.82 21.05
CA ARG A 97 10.50 3.81 19.59
C ARG A 97 10.46 2.37 19.09
N VAL A 98 9.98 2.16 17.87
CA VAL A 98 10.04 0.85 17.20
C VAL A 98 11.33 0.77 16.40
N GLN A 99 12.19 -0.18 16.76
CA GLN A 99 13.35 -0.55 15.95
C GLN A 99 12.92 -1.47 14.82
N LEU A 100 13.49 -1.26 13.63
CA LEU A 100 13.39 -2.18 12.52
C LEU A 100 14.78 -2.54 12.01
N VAL A 101 15.03 -3.84 11.85
CA VAL A 101 16.18 -4.36 11.11
C VAL A 101 15.65 -5.10 9.88
N VAL A 102 16.13 -4.72 8.70
CA VAL A 102 15.79 -5.39 7.43
C VAL A 102 17.03 -6.10 6.94
N SER A 103 16.92 -7.39 6.64
CA SER A 103 18.01 -8.18 6.09
C SER A 103 17.56 -8.94 4.85
N GLN A 104 18.46 -9.13 3.90
CA GLN A 104 18.20 -9.85 2.65
C GLN A 104 19.06 -11.11 2.57
N ARG A 105 18.53 -12.17 1.99
CA ARG A 105 19.28 -13.39 1.72
C ARG A 105 20.43 -13.07 0.76
N SER A 106 21.64 -13.51 1.11
CA SER A 106 22.79 -13.39 0.21
C SER A 106 22.64 -14.33 -0.98
N TRP A 107 23.02 -13.86 -2.17
CA TRP A 107 23.09 -14.68 -3.39
C TRP A 107 24.23 -15.71 -3.37
N GLN A 108 25.09 -15.66 -2.35
CA GLN A 108 26.14 -16.66 -2.12
C GLN A 108 25.65 -17.65 -1.07
N GLU A 109 25.56 -18.94 -1.43
CA GLU A 109 24.91 -19.99 -0.61
C GLU A 109 25.48 -20.10 0.82
N ASP A 110 26.73 -19.68 1.05
CA ASP A 110 27.42 -19.78 2.33
C ASP A 110 27.47 -18.47 3.14
N LYS A 111 26.82 -17.40 2.68
CA LYS A 111 26.85 -16.11 3.38
C LYS A 111 25.61 -15.88 4.24
N PRO A 112 25.77 -15.31 5.45
CA PRO A 112 24.63 -14.90 6.27
C PRO A 112 23.81 -13.81 5.56
N TYR A 113 22.60 -13.57 6.06
CA TYR A 113 21.77 -12.46 5.60
C TYR A 113 22.52 -11.14 5.71
N GLU A 114 22.45 -10.32 4.66
CA GLU A 114 23.03 -8.99 4.64
C GLU A 114 22.04 -7.99 5.24
N VAL A 115 22.48 -7.20 6.22
CA VAL A 115 21.64 -6.16 6.83
C VAL A 115 21.56 -4.98 5.88
N LEU A 116 20.37 -4.74 5.32
CA LEU A 116 20.07 -3.60 4.46
C LEU A 116 19.74 -2.33 5.25
N PHE A 117 19.15 -2.50 6.43
CA PHE A 117 18.76 -1.40 7.30
C PHE A 117 18.77 -1.81 8.76
N SER A 118 19.16 -0.89 9.64
CA SER A 118 18.99 -0.98 11.08
C SER A 118 18.79 0.42 11.64
N GLY A 119 17.64 0.67 12.23
CA GLY A 119 17.26 1.99 12.75
C GLY A 119 15.86 1.98 13.32
N ASP A 120 15.30 3.17 13.56
CA ASP A 120 13.89 3.27 13.91
C ASP A 120 12.99 3.15 12.66
N LEU A 121 11.74 2.76 12.89
CA LEU A 121 10.77 2.52 11.82
C LEU A 121 10.49 3.79 10.97
N PRO A 122 10.41 5.02 11.53
CA PRO A 122 10.35 6.24 10.72
C PRO A 122 11.56 6.45 9.79
N ALA A 123 12.78 6.16 10.24
CA ALA A 123 13.96 6.23 9.38
C ALA A 123 13.91 5.19 8.26
N ALA A 124 13.40 3.99 8.54
CA ALA A 124 13.19 2.95 7.53
C ALA A 124 12.21 3.42 6.44
N VAL A 125 11.12 4.06 6.86
CA VAL A 125 10.12 4.62 5.95
C VAL A 125 10.74 5.61 4.97
N GLY A 126 11.64 6.48 5.45
CA GLY A 126 12.38 7.40 4.58
C GLY A 126 13.35 6.69 3.65
N GLN A 127 14.15 5.74 4.17
CA GLN A 127 15.15 5.02 3.37
C GLN A 127 14.53 4.21 2.22
N PHE A 128 13.42 3.53 2.49
CA PHE A 128 12.77 2.65 1.53
C PHE A 128 11.65 3.35 0.75
N ASN A 129 11.50 4.67 0.84
CA ASN A 129 10.42 5.44 0.21
C ASN A 129 9.02 4.86 0.50
N ALA A 130 8.82 4.32 1.71
CA ALA A 130 7.63 3.56 2.09
C ALA A 130 6.40 4.44 2.34
N VAL A 131 6.59 5.75 2.49
CA VAL A 131 5.53 6.77 2.60
C VAL A 131 5.73 7.81 1.51
N ALA A 132 6.22 7.44 0.32
CA ALA A 132 6.14 8.34 -0.82
C ALA A 132 4.66 8.53 -1.23
N GLU A 133 3.97 9.37 -0.46
CA GLU A 133 2.78 10.14 -0.84
C GLU A 133 3.10 11.13 -1.98
N HIS A 134 4.34 11.11 -2.49
CA HIS A 134 4.77 11.68 -3.75
C HIS A 134 4.96 10.60 -4.81
N SER A 135 4.02 9.68 -4.92
CA SER A 135 3.72 9.19 -6.24
C SER A 135 3.22 10.41 -7.01
N ASP A 136 3.94 10.87 -8.03
CA ASP A 136 3.46 11.86 -9.02
C ASP A 136 2.17 11.39 -9.73
N GLN A 137 1.59 10.27 -9.30
CA GLN A 137 0.36 9.74 -9.80
C GLN A 137 -0.84 10.39 -9.09
N PRO A 138 -1.88 10.75 -9.86
CA PRO A 138 -3.12 11.28 -9.31
C PRO A 138 -3.68 10.35 -8.23
N ARG A 139 -4.27 10.91 -7.17
CA ARG A 139 -4.92 10.15 -6.08
C ARG A 139 -5.95 9.14 -6.61
N GLU A 140 -6.48 9.37 -7.81
CA GLU A 140 -7.42 8.49 -8.51
C GLU A 140 -6.77 7.14 -8.78
N ARG A 141 -5.48 7.14 -9.13
CA ARG A 141 -4.71 5.92 -9.29
C ARG A 141 -4.52 5.19 -7.97
N GLN A 142 -4.31 5.92 -6.88
CA GLN A 142 -4.20 5.34 -5.52
C GLN A 142 -5.50 4.69 -5.05
N VAL A 143 -6.66 5.13 -5.55
CA VAL A 143 -7.97 4.54 -5.25
C VAL A 143 -8.31 3.40 -6.22
N LEU A 144 -7.95 3.53 -7.50
CA LEU A 144 -8.25 2.52 -8.52
C LEU A 144 -7.40 1.26 -8.37
N GLU A 145 -6.12 1.36 -7.99
CA GLU A 145 -5.25 0.19 -7.80
C GLU A 145 -5.79 -0.79 -6.73
N PRO A 146 -6.21 -0.36 -5.52
CA PRO A 146 -6.86 -1.24 -4.56
C PRO A 146 -8.16 -1.87 -5.05
N ILE A 147 -8.96 -1.13 -5.83
CA ILE A 147 -10.25 -1.61 -6.38
C ILE A 147 -9.99 -2.68 -7.45
N GLU A 148 -9.08 -2.44 -8.39
CA GLU A 148 -8.67 -3.43 -9.39
C GLU A 148 -8.14 -4.70 -8.72
N GLY A 149 -7.30 -4.54 -7.70
CA GLY A 149 -6.82 -5.66 -6.90
C GLY A 149 -7.97 -6.41 -6.21
N ALA A 150 -8.98 -5.70 -5.69
CA ALA A 150 -10.13 -6.32 -5.03
C ALA A 150 -11.02 -7.09 -6.01
N LEU A 151 -11.26 -6.56 -7.21
CA LEU A 151 -12.04 -7.21 -8.26
C LEU A 151 -11.36 -8.49 -8.73
N TYR A 152 -10.05 -8.43 -9.01
CA TYR A 152 -9.27 -9.60 -9.39
C TYR A 152 -9.27 -10.67 -8.28
N ARG A 153 -9.15 -10.25 -7.00
CA ARG A 153 -9.25 -11.16 -5.85
C ARG A 153 -10.62 -11.84 -5.75
N ALA A 154 -11.70 -11.09 -5.92
CA ALA A 154 -13.05 -11.64 -5.87
C ALA A 154 -13.29 -12.69 -6.97
N GLU A 155 -12.78 -12.44 -8.18
CA GLU A 155 -12.87 -13.39 -9.29
C GLU A 155 -12.13 -14.71 -8.96
N GLU A 156 -10.90 -14.62 -8.48
CA GLU A 156 -10.10 -15.79 -8.09
C GLU A 156 -10.75 -16.61 -6.97
N GLU A 157 -11.29 -15.96 -5.94
CA GLU A 157 -11.96 -16.65 -4.83
C GLU A 157 -13.20 -17.42 -5.30
N ILE A 158 -14.04 -16.79 -6.14
CA ILE A 158 -15.19 -17.46 -6.73
C ILE A 158 -14.72 -18.65 -7.58
N ARG A 159 -13.73 -18.47 -8.45
CA ARG A 159 -13.20 -19.58 -9.27
C ARG A 159 -12.70 -20.76 -8.42
N GLN A 160 -12.06 -20.48 -7.28
CA GLN A 160 -11.58 -21.50 -6.35
C GLN A 160 -12.73 -22.24 -5.66
N TRP A 161 -13.75 -21.53 -5.19
CA TRP A 161 -14.91 -22.15 -4.53
C TRP A 161 -15.65 -23.12 -5.46
N PHE A 162 -15.73 -22.78 -6.74
CA PHE A 162 -16.43 -23.58 -7.74
C PHE A 162 -15.52 -24.54 -8.51
N LYS A 163 -14.23 -24.65 -8.13
CA LYS A 163 -13.22 -25.53 -8.78
C LYS A 163 -13.19 -25.42 -10.31
N GLY A 164 -13.51 -24.24 -10.84
CA GLY A 164 -13.60 -24.00 -12.29
C GLY A 164 -14.87 -24.47 -13.00
N THR A 165 -15.89 -24.96 -12.29
CA THR A 165 -17.23 -25.26 -12.84
C THR A 165 -18.31 -24.49 -12.07
N PRO A 166 -18.41 -23.16 -12.28
CA PRO A 166 -19.47 -22.35 -11.70
C PRO A 166 -20.84 -22.71 -12.30
N ASP A 167 -21.90 -22.58 -11.51
CA ASP A 167 -23.27 -22.61 -12.02
C ASP A 167 -23.56 -21.34 -12.85
N PRO A 168 -24.67 -21.29 -13.64
CA PRO A 168 -24.95 -20.17 -14.53
C PRO A 168 -25.03 -18.80 -13.85
N ASP A 169 -25.54 -18.73 -12.62
CA ASP A 169 -25.68 -17.46 -11.91
C ASP A 169 -24.30 -16.98 -11.43
N THR A 170 -23.49 -17.89 -10.90
CA THR A 170 -22.08 -17.62 -10.53
C THR A 170 -21.24 -17.23 -11.75
N GLN A 171 -21.49 -17.85 -12.91
CA GLN A 171 -20.82 -17.50 -14.15
C GLN A 171 -21.16 -16.07 -14.58
N GLY A 172 -22.41 -15.63 -14.43
CA GLY A 172 -22.82 -14.24 -14.67
C GLY A 172 -22.09 -13.24 -13.75
N VAL A 173 -21.94 -13.57 -12.47
CA VAL A 173 -21.19 -12.73 -11.52
C VAL A 173 -19.70 -12.61 -11.90
N LEU A 174 -19.08 -13.71 -12.37
CA LEU A 174 -17.70 -13.68 -12.85
C LEU A 174 -17.54 -12.79 -14.10
N GLU A 175 -18.52 -12.80 -15.00
CA GLU A 175 -18.55 -11.93 -16.17
C GLU A 175 -18.70 -10.45 -15.77
N ASP A 176 -19.58 -10.14 -14.82
CA ASP A 176 -19.73 -8.79 -14.27
C ASP A 176 -18.44 -8.27 -13.61
N LEU A 177 -17.71 -9.15 -12.89
CA LEU A 177 -16.43 -8.81 -12.26
C LEU A 177 -15.33 -8.54 -13.31
N ASP A 178 -15.24 -9.34 -14.37
CA ASP A 178 -14.30 -9.11 -15.48
C ASP A 178 -14.62 -7.78 -16.20
N ASP A 179 -15.89 -7.51 -16.48
CA ASP A 179 -16.32 -6.26 -17.10
C ASP A 179 -16.00 -5.04 -16.20
N ALA A 180 -16.24 -5.14 -14.90
CA ALA A 180 -15.84 -4.10 -13.93
C ALA A 180 -14.31 -3.89 -13.94
N GLY A 181 -13.52 -4.97 -13.96
CA GLY A 181 -12.06 -4.91 -14.05
C GLY A 181 -11.58 -4.21 -15.33
N ARG A 182 -12.18 -4.53 -16.48
CA ARG A 182 -11.88 -3.89 -17.78
C ARG A 182 -12.24 -2.40 -17.80
N LEU A 183 -13.36 -2.03 -17.19
CA LEU A 183 -13.79 -0.64 -17.06
C LEU A 183 -12.81 0.15 -16.17
N MET A 184 -12.38 -0.41 -15.04
CA MET A 184 -11.37 0.24 -14.18
C MET A 184 -10.03 0.41 -14.89
N CYS A 185 -9.57 -0.62 -15.61
CA CYS A 185 -8.33 -0.55 -16.39
C CYS A 185 -8.41 0.51 -17.50
N SER A 186 -9.57 0.60 -18.17
CA SER A 186 -9.83 1.63 -19.19
C SER A 186 -9.86 3.04 -18.59
N LEU A 187 -10.47 3.20 -17.42
CA LEU A 187 -10.48 4.45 -16.67
C LEU A 187 -9.06 4.87 -16.25
N ARG A 188 -8.27 3.94 -15.69
CA ARG A 188 -6.87 4.18 -15.36
C ARG A 188 -6.07 4.63 -16.59
N HIS A 189 -6.17 3.89 -17.69
CA HIS A 189 -5.47 4.23 -18.94
C HIS A 189 -5.88 5.59 -19.50
N HIS A 190 -7.15 5.95 -19.37
CA HIS A 190 -7.64 7.28 -19.75
C HIS A 190 -7.04 8.37 -18.86
N LEU A 191 -7.02 8.17 -17.54
CA LEU A 191 -6.41 9.10 -16.59
C LEU A 191 -4.89 9.25 -16.83
N GLU A 192 -4.20 8.17 -17.17
CA GLU A 192 -2.77 8.18 -17.49
C GLU A 192 -2.45 8.92 -18.79
N LYS A 193 -3.31 8.82 -19.81
CA LYS A 193 -3.07 9.44 -21.12
C LYS A 193 -3.54 10.88 -21.22
N SER A 194 -4.61 11.23 -20.51
CA SER A 194 -5.30 12.49 -20.71
C SER A 194 -4.99 13.53 -19.64
N ASP A 195 -4.32 13.15 -18.53
CA ASP A 195 -4.10 13.96 -17.32
C ASP A 195 -5.15 15.09 -17.21
N PRO A 196 -6.43 14.71 -17.00
CA PRO A 196 -7.54 15.66 -17.09
C PRO A 196 -7.39 16.80 -16.08
N TRP A 197 -6.58 16.59 -15.03
CA TRP A 197 -6.28 17.60 -14.02
C TRP A 197 -5.20 18.58 -14.45
N ALA A 198 -4.15 18.14 -15.16
CA ALA A 198 -3.25 19.08 -15.83
C ALA A 198 -4.00 19.92 -16.87
N ALA A 199 -4.90 19.31 -17.65
CA ALA A 199 -5.73 20.03 -18.61
C ALA A 199 -6.67 21.03 -17.92
N LEU A 200 -7.32 20.66 -16.81
CA LEU A 200 -8.16 21.55 -16.01
C LEU A 200 -7.37 22.66 -15.32
N LYS A 201 -6.15 22.39 -14.85
CA LYS A 201 -5.23 23.38 -14.28
C LYS A 201 -4.76 24.38 -15.33
N GLN A 202 -4.50 23.91 -16.55
CA GLN A 202 -4.17 24.76 -17.68
C GLN A 202 -5.38 25.61 -18.09
N ALA A 203 -6.58 25.03 -18.14
CA ALA A 203 -7.82 25.76 -18.39
C ALA A 203 -8.09 26.82 -17.31
N ALA A 204 -7.87 26.50 -16.03
CA ALA A 204 -8.00 27.45 -14.92
C ALA A 204 -7.00 28.61 -15.04
N THR A 205 -5.73 28.32 -15.33
CA THR A 205 -4.70 29.35 -15.59
C THR A 205 -5.09 30.27 -16.75
N ILE A 206 -5.59 29.71 -17.85
CA ILE A 206 -6.07 30.47 -19.01
C ILE A 206 -7.24 31.37 -18.59
N LEU A 207 -8.21 30.85 -17.85
CA LEU A 207 -9.37 31.61 -17.39
C LEU A 207 -9.00 32.74 -16.42
N GLU A 208 -8.02 32.52 -15.54
CA GLU A 208 -7.48 33.56 -14.65
C GLU A 208 -6.76 34.67 -15.44
N SER A 209 -6.03 34.32 -16.50
CA SER A 209 -5.37 35.30 -17.38
C SER A 209 -6.38 36.16 -18.17
N LEU A 210 -7.55 35.60 -18.48
CA LEU A 210 -8.66 36.30 -19.15
C LEU A 210 -9.45 37.23 -18.20
N ASP A 211 -9.16 37.21 -16.90
CA ASP A 211 -9.77 38.09 -15.90
C ASP A 211 -9.05 39.44 -15.77
N VAL A 212 -7.85 39.56 -16.36
CA VAL A 212 -7.06 40.80 -16.41
C VAL A 212 -7.57 41.75 -17.51
N ASP A 213 -8.35 41.24 -18.47
CA ASP A 213 -8.90 42.03 -19.58
C ASP A 213 -10.39 42.38 -19.34
N PRO A 214 -10.73 43.66 -19.07
CA PRO A 214 -12.11 44.08 -18.80
C PRO A 214 -13.08 43.90 -19.99
N ALA A 215 -12.59 43.61 -21.20
CA ALA A 215 -13.42 43.36 -22.38
C ALA A 215 -14.07 41.95 -22.42
N ASN A 216 -13.62 40.98 -21.62
CA ASN A 216 -13.97 39.56 -21.77
C ASN A 216 -14.98 39.00 -20.74
N ARG A 217 -15.81 39.87 -20.13
CA ARG A 217 -16.75 39.51 -19.04
C ARG A 217 -17.89 38.54 -19.40
N HIS A 218 -18.02 38.08 -20.64
CA HIS A 218 -19.14 37.24 -21.10
C HIS A 218 -18.96 35.72 -20.90
N THR A 219 -17.88 35.25 -20.26
CA THR A 219 -17.57 33.80 -20.11
C THR A 219 -17.96 33.18 -18.74
N GLY A 220 -18.88 33.82 -17.99
CA GLY A 220 -19.17 33.49 -16.59
C GLY A 220 -19.65 32.05 -16.29
N ILE A 221 -20.33 31.37 -17.23
CA ILE A 221 -20.90 30.03 -16.98
C ILE A 221 -19.80 28.95 -17.01
N ALA A 222 -19.00 28.89 -18.07
CA ALA A 222 -17.89 27.92 -18.18
C ALA A 222 -16.84 28.12 -17.06
N ARG A 223 -16.62 29.36 -16.62
CA ARG A 223 -15.74 29.70 -15.48
C ARG A 223 -16.21 29.09 -14.16
N THR A 224 -17.52 29.12 -13.91
CA THR A 224 -18.10 28.62 -12.67
C THR A 224 -18.00 27.10 -12.60
N GLU A 225 -18.29 26.40 -13.70
CA GLU A 225 -18.20 24.94 -13.79
C GLU A 225 -16.76 24.43 -13.60
N ILE A 226 -15.78 25.05 -14.27
CA ILE A 226 -14.36 24.68 -14.12
C ILE A 226 -13.86 24.96 -12.70
N ARG A 227 -14.26 26.09 -12.09
CA ARG A 227 -13.88 26.40 -10.71
C ARG A 227 -14.51 25.42 -9.72
N MET A 228 -15.78 25.03 -9.92
CA MET A 228 -16.45 24.03 -9.10
C MET A 228 -15.80 22.65 -9.25
N ALA A 229 -15.43 22.24 -10.47
CA ALA A 229 -14.71 20.99 -10.70
C ALA A 229 -13.33 20.99 -10.03
N MET A 230 -12.59 22.10 -10.13
CA MET A 230 -11.31 22.31 -9.44
C MET A 230 -11.47 22.28 -7.91
N GLU A 231 -12.52 22.89 -7.37
CA GLU A 231 -12.77 22.93 -5.93
C GLU A 231 -13.24 21.58 -5.39
N ALA A 232 -14.07 20.85 -6.14
CA ALA A 232 -14.44 19.46 -5.86
C ALA A 232 -13.20 18.56 -5.87
N HIS A 233 -12.32 18.68 -6.86
CA HIS A 233 -11.06 17.94 -6.91
C HIS A 233 -10.14 18.29 -5.73
N ARG A 234 -10.00 19.58 -5.38
CA ARG A 234 -9.20 20.00 -4.21
C ARG A 234 -9.77 19.50 -2.89
N ARG A 235 -11.09 19.43 -2.73
CA ARG A 235 -11.74 18.84 -1.54
C ARG A 235 -11.47 17.34 -1.50
N TRP A 236 -11.69 16.67 -2.62
CA TRP A 236 -11.43 15.25 -2.78
C TRP A 236 -9.94 14.87 -2.58
N GLN A 237 -9.00 15.76 -2.90
CA GLN A 237 -7.58 15.56 -2.60
C GLN A 237 -7.23 15.74 -1.11
N ARG A 238 -8.04 16.47 -0.34
CA ARG A 238 -7.78 16.76 1.09
C ARG A 238 -8.39 15.76 2.07
N ASP A 239 -9.51 15.15 1.69
CA ASP A 239 -10.24 14.12 2.47
C ASP A 239 -9.78 12.74 2.06
#